data_AF-A0A1H4GPC7-F1
#
_entry.id   AF-A0A1H4GPC7-F1
#
_cell.length_a   1.000
_cell.length_b   1.000
_cell.length_c   1.000
_cell.angle_alpha   90.00
_cell.angle_beta   90.00
_cell.angle_gamma   90.00
#
_symmetry.space_group_name_H-M   'P 1'
#
loop_
_entity.id
_entity.type
_entity.pdbx_description
1 polymer ?
#
loop_
_entity_poly.entity_id
_entity_poly.type
_entity_poly.pdbx_seq_one_letter_code
_entity_poly.pdbx_strand_id
1 'polypeptide(L)'
;MKSPGGSIFPYYYKGGEIHCLKYGSKHKDQDKLFDVMRQEEAFILGINKKLKVWVDMYETKITKGVLDQLICNINNLKDHVDKLSFVGKGY
;
A
#
# COMPACT_ATOMS: atom_id res chain seq x y z
N MET A 1 9.15 6.89 12.11
CA MET A 1 9.88 5.98 11.21
C MET A 1 9.30 6.12 9.80
N LYS A 2 10.00 5.74 8.73
CA LYS A 2 9.39 5.64 7.39
C LYS A 2 9.08 4.17 7.07
N SER A 3 7.95 3.91 6.42
CA SER A 3 7.67 2.61 5.81
C SER A 3 8.48 2.41 4.53
N PRO A 4 8.54 1.20 3.97
CA PRO A 4 9.26 0.93 2.72
C PRO A 4 8.84 1.81 1.52
N GLY A 5 7.55 2.13 1.40
CA GLY A 5 7.02 3.08 0.41
C GLY A 5 7.33 4.54 0.71
N GLY A 6 8.05 4.84 1.79
CA GLY A 6 8.46 6.18 2.17
C GLY A 6 7.37 7.00 2.89
N SER A 7 6.28 6.36 3.32
CA SER A 7 5.27 6.98 4.16
C SER A 7 5.76 7.15 5.59
N ILE A 8 5.33 8.22 6.26
CA ILE A 8 5.54 8.34 7.70
C ILE A 8 4.71 7.26 8.39
N PHE A 9 5.32 6.54 9.33
CA PHE A 9 4.64 5.51 10.10
C PHE A 9 4.92 5.64 11.61
N PRO A 10 3.85 5.64 12.44
CA PRO A 10 2.44 5.81 12.06
C PRO A 10 2.14 7.25 11.58
N TYR A 11 1.19 7.41 10.66
CA TYR A 11 0.68 8.73 10.26
C TYR A 11 -0.60 9.05 11.04
N TYR A 12 -0.53 10.08 11.88
CA TYR A 12 -1.65 10.53 12.71
C TYR A 12 -2.54 11.52 11.96
N TYR A 13 -3.83 11.21 11.87
CA TYR A 13 -4.82 12.07 11.22
C TYR A 13 -6.13 12.07 11.99
N LYS A 14 -6.63 13.27 12.36
CA LYS A 14 -7.89 13.49 13.08
C LYS A 14 -8.11 12.55 14.29
N GLY A 15 -7.06 12.37 15.10
CA GLY A 15 -7.12 11.54 16.31
C GLY A 15 -7.05 10.03 16.06
N GLY A 16 -6.81 9.58 14.83
CA GLY A 16 -6.55 8.19 14.48
C GLY A 16 -5.21 7.99 13.78
N GLU A 17 -4.90 6.74 13.45
CA GLU A 17 -3.73 6.33 12.68
C GLU A 17 -4.16 5.76 11.34
N ILE A 18 -3.41 6.11 10.28
CA ILE A 18 -3.53 5.55 8.94
C ILE A 18 -2.13 5.13 8.48
N HIS A 19 -2.03 3.97 7.86
CA HIS A 19 -0.84 3.55 7.13
C HIS A 19 -1.05 3.80 5.64
N CYS A 20 -0.16 4.58 5.02
CA CYS A 20 -0.28 4.93 3.60
C CYS A 20 0.68 4.09 2.77
N LEU A 21 0.14 3.35 1.80
CA LEU A 21 0.89 2.60 0.80
C LEU A 21 1.07 3.48 -0.44
N LYS A 22 2.25 4.08 -0.59
CA LYS A 22 2.59 4.96 -1.72
C LYS A 22 3.04 4.13 -2.93
N TYR A 23 2.07 3.63 -3.67
CA TYR A 23 2.27 2.88 -4.90
C TYR A 23 2.25 3.78 -6.14
N GLY A 24 1.84 5.04 -5.97
CA GLY A 24 1.82 6.11 -6.96
C GLY A 24 3.17 6.50 -7.56
N SER A 25 3.13 7.28 -8.65
CA SER A 25 4.30 7.81 -9.37
C SER A 25 5.30 6.77 -9.88
N LYS A 26 4.89 5.49 -9.93
CA LYS A 26 5.66 4.37 -10.50
C LYS A 26 5.35 4.14 -11.99
N HIS A 27 4.71 5.10 -12.66
CA HIS A 27 4.19 5.14 -14.05
C HIS A 27 4.33 3.88 -14.94
N LYS A 28 5.56 3.38 -15.15
CA LYS A 28 5.88 2.22 -16.00
C LYS A 28 6.77 1.15 -15.34
N ASP A 29 7.28 1.39 -14.13
CA ASP A 29 8.23 0.49 -13.47
C ASP A 29 7.49 -0.49 -12.55
N GLN A 30 6.96 -1.54 -13.18
CA GLN A 30 6.17 -2.58 -12.49
C GLN A 30 7.03 -3.38 -11.52
N ASP A 31 8.28 -3.65 -11.86
CA ASP A 31 9.20 -4.41 -11.00
C ASP A 31 9.45 -3.67 -9.69
N LYS A 32 9.75 -2.36 -9.76
CA LYS A 32 9.88 -1.55 -8.55
C LYS A 32 8.58 -1.42 -7.76
N LEU A 33 7.43 -1.40 -8.43
CA LEU A 33 6.14 -1.40 -7.74
C LEU A 33 5.95 -2.71 -6.96
N PHE A 34 6.25 -3.85 -7.57
CA PHE A 34 6.12 -5.17 -6.95
C PHE A 34 7.11 -5.35 -5.79
N ASP A 35 8.32 -4.83 -5.92
CA ASP A 35 9.29 -4.78 -4.82
C ASP A 35 8.76 -4.00 -3.62
N VAL A 36 8.19 -2.81 -3.84
CA VAL A 36 7.61 -2.01 -2.75
C VAL A 36 6.42 -2.72 -2.12
N MET A 37 5.54 -3.36 -2.92
CA MET A 37 4.43 -4.17 -2.40
C MET A 37 4.92 -5.27 -1.47
N ARG A 38 5.94 -6.04 -1.88
CA ARG A 38 6.53 -7.10 -1.04
C ARG A 38 7.15 -6.56 0.25
N GLN A 39 7.87 -5.45 0.18
CA GLN A 39 8.50 -4.85 1.35
C GLN A 39 7.46 -4.29 2.33
N GLU A 40 6.42 -3.61 1.84
CA GLU A 40 5.29 -3.15 2.66
C GLU A 40 4.53 -4.33 3.29
N GLU A 41 4.37 -5.43 2.56
CA GLU A 41 3.76 -6.63 3.11
C GLU A 41 4.54 -7.19 4.30
N ALA A 42 5.84 -7.40 4.13
CA ALA A 42 6.72 -7.85 5.22
C ALA A 42 6.72 -6.88 6.40
N PHE A 43 6.69 -5.57 6.13
CA PHE A 43 6.60 -4.55 7.17
C PHE A 43 5.30 -4.63 7.97
N ILE A 44 4.15 -4.78 7.30
CA ILE A 44 2.83 -4.87 7.95
C ILE A 44 2.68 -6.17 8.73
N LEU A 45 3.14 -7.29 8.19
CA LEU A 45 3.09 -8.60 8.88
C LEU A 45 3.93 -8.62 10.16
N GLY A 46 4.97 -7.79 10.26
CA GLY A 46 5.75 -7.60 11.48
C GLY A 46 5.07 -6.76 12.56
N ILE A 47 3.93 -6.14 12.28
CA ILE A 47 3.23 -5.24 13.20
C ILE A 47 2.15 -5.99 13.97
N ASN A 48 2.24 -5.97 15.31
CA ASN A 48 1.28 -6.63 16.20
C ASN A 48 0.00 -5.79 16.43
N LYS A 49 -0.62 -5.29 15.36
CA LYS A 49 -1.95 -4.65 15.38
C LYS A 49 -2.54 -4.58 13.98
N LYS A 50 -3.87 -4.52 13.88
CA LYS A 50 -4.55 -4.23 12.62
C LYS A 50 -4.38 -2.77 12.22
N LEU A 51 -4.17 -2.52 10.93
CA LEU A 51 -3.93 -1.20 10.36
C LEU A 51 -5.12 -0.72 9.52
N LYS A 52 -5.38 0.58 9.57
CA LYS A 52 -6.21 1.27 8.57
C LYS A 52 -5.31 1.66 7.42
N VAL A 53 -5.50 1.04 6.27
CA VAL A 53 -4.61 1.16 5.11
C VAL A 53 -5.23 2.04 4.05
N TRP A 54 -4.45 2.99 3.58
CA TRP A 54 -4.78 3.86 2.45
C TRP A 54 -3.78 3.62 1.31
N VAL A 55 -4.27 3.06 0.21
CA VAL A 55 -3.46 2.76 -0.99
C VAL A 55 -3.53 3.94 -1.94
N ASP A 56 -2.39 4.56 -2.19
CA ASP A 56 -2.23 5.61 -3.18
C ASP A 56 -1.68 5.04 -4.48
N MET A 57 -2.53 5.02 -5.52
CA MET A 57 -2.23 4.56 -6.87
C MET A 57 -2.15 5.73 -7.87
N TYR A 58 -2.01 6.98 -7.40
CA TYR A 58 -1.98 8.16 -8.28
C TYR A 58 -0.89 8.04 -9.35
N GLU A 59 -1.24 8.36 -10.59
CA GLU A 59 -0.35 8.27 -11.77
C GLU A 59 0.30 6.89 -12.01
N THR A 60 -0.32 5.82 -11.53
CA THR A 60 0.14 4.44 -11.78
C THR A 60 -0.73 3.74 -12.82
N LYS A 61 -0.11 3.18 -13.85
CA LYS A 61 -0.82 2.40 -14.87
C LYS A 61 -1.25 1.04 -14.30
N ILE A 62 -2.55 0.87 -14.08
CA ILE A 62 -3.13 -0.41 -13.64
C ILE A 62 -3.26 -1.35 -14.84
N THR A 63 -2.19 -2.11 -15.10
CA THR A 63 -2.24 -3.23 -16.05
C THR A 63 -2.81 -4.48 -15.36
N LYS A 64 -3.13 -5.52 -16.14
CA LYS A 64 -3.54 -6.81 -15.58
C LYS A 64 -2.55 -7.36 -14.55
N GLY A 65 -1.25 -7.35 -14.87
CA GLY A 65 -0.21 -7.84 -13.94
C GLY A 65 -0.13 -7.03 -12.65
N VAL A 66 -0.33 -5.71 -12.72
CA VAL A 66 -0.38 -4.85 -11.53
C VAL A 66 -1.62 -5.15 -10.68
N LEU A 67 -2.76 -5.37 -11.32
CA LEU A 67 -4.00 -5.73 -10.64
C LEU A 67 -3.88 -7.09 -9.95
N ASP A 68 -3.36 -8.10 -10.64
CA ASP A 68 -3.15 -9.45 -10.11
C ASP A 68 -2.24 -9.40 -8.87
N GLN A 69 -1.12 -8.66 -8.96
CA GLN A 69 -0.19 -8.51 -7.84
C GLN A 69 -0.80 -7.73 -6.67
N LEU A 70 -1.60 -6.68 -6.94
CA LEU A 70 -2.30 -5.91 -5.92
C LEU A 70 -3.33 -6.77 -5.17
N ILE A 71 -4.09 -7.61 -5.89
CA ILE A 71 -5.05 -8.56 -5.29
C ILE A 71 -4.31 -9.55 -4.39
N CYS A 72 -3.20 -10.13 -4.85
CA CYS A 72 -2.37 -11.00 -4.02
C CYS A 72 -1.90 -10.30 -2.75
N ASN A 73 -1.37 -9.09 -2.87
CA ASN A 73 -0.88 -8.31 -1.74
C ASN A 73 -1.97 -8.01 -0.70
N ILE A 74 -3.16 -7.59 -1.15
CA ILE A 74 -4.30 -7.33 -0.25
C ILE A 74 -4.76 -8.61 0.44
N ASN A 75 -4.82 -9.73 -0.28
CA ASN A 75 -5.22 -11.01 0.29
C ASN A 75 -4.24 -11.49 1.36
N ASN A 76 -2.94 -11.29 1.16
CA ASN A 76 -1.92 -11.63 2.15
C ASN A 76 -2.04 -10.76 3.41
N LEU A 77 -2.51 -9.51 3.25
CA LEU A 77 -2.67 -8.54 4.34
C LEU A 77 -4.04 -8.58 5.02
N LYS A 78 -5.00 -9.39 4.54
CA LYS A 78 -6.41 -9.35 4.98
C LYS A 78 -6.62 -9.42 6.49
N ASP A 79 -5.81 -10.21 7.20
CA ASP A 79 -5.95 -10.42 8.64
C ASP A 79 -5.28 -9.30 9.46
N HIS A 80 -4.48 -8.46 8.81
CA HIS A 80 -3.74 -7.32 9.40
C HIS A 80 -4.35 -5.97 9.01
N VAL A 81 -5.41 -5.93 8.20
CA VAL A 81 -6.08 -4.70 7.76
C VAL A 81 -7.46 -4.59 8.39
N ASP A 82 -7.72 -3.50 9.11
CA ASP A 82 -9.02 -3.15 9.69
C ASP A 82 -9.93 -2.47 8.66
N LYS A 83 -9.36 -1.52 7.90
CA LYS A 83 -10.06 -0.81 6.82
C LYS A 83 -9.10 -0.57 5.67
N LEU A 84 -9.61 -0.69 4.45
CA LEU A 84 -8.87 -0.48 3.22
C LEU A 84 -9.54 0.63 2.40
N SER A 85 -8.76 1.61 1.96
CA SER A 85 -9.20 2.64 1.02
C SER A 85 -8.23 2.77 -0.14
N PHE A 86 -8.76 3.14 -1.31
CA PHE A 86 -7.97 3.41 -2.50
C PHE A 86 -8.14 4.86 -2.91
N VAL A 87 -7.04 5.50 -3.31
CA VAL A 87 -7.06 6.72 -4.10
C VAL A 87 -6.28 6.49 -5.38
N GLY A 88 -6.77 7.07 -6.46
CA GLY A 88 -6.11 7.04 -7.74
C GLY A 88 -6.79 8.01 -8.69
N LYS A 89 -6.18 8.25 -9.85
CA LYS A 89 -6.78 8.99 -10.94
C LYS A 89 -7.05 8.02 -12.08
N GLY A 90 -8.33 7.82 -12.39
CA GLY A 90 -8.75 7.06 -13.56
C GLY A 90 -8.40 7.86 -14.82
N TYR A 91 -7.78 7.19 -15.79
CA TYR A 91 -7.60 7.66 -17.15
C TYR A 91 -8.13 6.59 -18.09
#